data_AF-A0A1D1URC4-F1
#
_entry.id   AF-A0A1D1URC4-F1
#
_cell.length_a   1.000
_cell.length_b   1.000
_cell.length_c   1.000
_cell.angle_alpha   90.00
_cell.angle_beta   90.00
_cell.angle_gamma   90.00
#
_symmetry.space_group_name_H-M   'P 1'
#
loop_
_entity.id
_entity.type
_entity.pdbx_description
1 polymer ?
#
loop_
_entity_poly.entity_id
_entity_poly.type
_entity_poly.pdbx_seq_one_letter_code
_entity_poly.pdbx_strand_id
1 'polypeptide(L)'
;MNQTFNSSSGKIYVNNKGHKVPNYVLKQFNNDTGEFQNVVLHNGAQRSWTFLFGKEIDWPDGIVPVNEPRCGFSGDKEECTSRDRRPVIIVGSVLALYAVCSFVVSTAM
;
A
#
# COMPACT_ATOMS: atom_id res chain seq x y z
N MET A 1 -26.18 -20.89 -9.03
CA MET A 1 -27.26 -20.80 -8.02
C MET A 1 -26.95 -19.63 -7.09
N ASN A 2 -27.82 -18.63 -6.95
CA ASN A 2 -27.62 -17.47 -6.05
C ASN A 2 -28.69 -17.54 -4.96
N GLN A 3 -28.30 -17.70 -3.69
CA GLN A 3 -29.25 -17.94 -2.60
C GLN A 3 -28.80 -17.36 -1.25
N THR A 4 -29.76 -17.01 -0.42
CA THR A 4 -29.54 -16.59 0.98
C THR A 4 -30.36 -17.49 1.89
N PHE A 5 -29.75 -18.00 2.96
CA PHE A 5 -30.43 -18.83 3.96
C PHE A 5 -30.14 -18.36 5.38
N ASN A 6 -31.09 -18.61 6.29
CA ASN A 6 -30.92 -18.31 7.71
C ASN A 6 -30.30 -19.52 8.42
N SER A 7 -29.31 -19.26 9.26
CA SER A 7 -28.68 -20.24 10.14
C SER A 7 -28.70 -19.71 11.58
N SER A 8 -28.41 -20.57 12.56
CA SER A 8 -28.22 -20.18 13.97
C SER A 8 -27.12 -19.13 14.14
N SER A 9 -26.14 -19.11 13.23
CA SER A 9 -25.05 -18.11 13.20
C SER A 9 -25.37 -16.86 12.36
N GLY A 10 -26.60 -16.73 11.84
CA GLY A 10 -27.05 -15.59 11.04
C GLY A 10 -27.30 -15.91 9.57
N LYS A 11 -27.48 -14.85 8.75
CA LYS A 11 -27.74 -14.96 7.31
C LYS A 11 -26.48 -15.38 6.56
N ILE A 12 -26.59 -16.43 5.75
CA ILE A 12 -25.52 -16.92 4.89
C ILE A 12 -25.89 -16.63 3.44
N TYR A 13 -25.01 -15.90 2.75
CA TYR A 13 -25.11 -15.58 1.34
C TYR A 13 -24.20 -16.51 0.52
N VAL A 14 -24.76 -17.12 -0.53
CA VAL A 14 -24.04 -17.95 -1.49
C VAL A 14 -24.15 -17.32 -2.86
N ASN A 15 -23.00 -17.01 -3.47
CA ASN A 15 -22.93 -16.34 -4.76
C ASN A 15 -23.34 -17.29 -5.91
N ASN A 16 -23.45 -16.74 -7.12
CA ASN A 16 -23.83 -17.48 -8.32
C ASN A 16 -22.95 -18.72 -8.64
N LYS A 17 -21.68 -18.73 -8.21
CA LYS A 17 -20.73 -19.83 -8.34
C LYS A 17 -20.88 -20.91 -7.25
N GLY A 18 -21.83 -20.75 -6.33
CA GLY A 18 -22.04 -21.68 -5.23
C GLY A 18 -21.08 -21.48 -4.05
N HIS A 19 -20.34 -20.38 -4.00
CA HIS A 19 -19.42 -20.10 -2.89
C HIS A 19 -20.11 -19.28 -1.80
N LYS A 20 -19.92 -19.70 -0.54
CA LYS A 20 -20.29 -18.89 0.62
C LYS A 20 -19.46 -17.60 0.61
N VAL A 21 -20.14 -16.46 0.74
CA VAL A 21 -19.50 -15.17 0.89
C VAL A 21 -19.46 -14.81 2.38
N PRO A 22 -18.28 -14.75 3.01
CA PRO A 22 -18.16 -14.52 4.44
C PRO A 22 -18.35 -13.06 4.81
N ASN A 23 -18.91 -12.85 6.01
CA ASN A 23 -18.81 -11.57 6.72
C ASN A 23 -17.56 -11.61 7.61
N TYR A 24 -16.95 -10.45 7.85
CA TYR A 24 -15.77 -10.34 8.70
C TYR A 24 -16.01 -9.30 9.79
N VAL A 25 -15.38 -9.49 10.95
CA VAL A 25 -15.35 -8.49 12.02
C VAL A 25 -13.91 -8.08 12.26
N LEU A 26 -13.65 -6.79 12.14
CA LEU A 26 -12.39 -6.19 12.56
C LEU A 26 -12.45 -5.95 14.07
N LYS A 27 -11.46 -6.49 14.78
CA LYS A 27 -11.27 -6.22 16.20
C LYS A 27 -10.05 -5.33 16.40
N GLN A 28 -10.17 -4.39 17.32
CA GLN A 28 -9.08 -3.51 17.72
C GLN A 28 -8.81 -3.70 19.21
N PHE A 29 -7.52 -3.67 19.57
CA PHE A 29 -7.11 -3.69 20.96
C PHE A 29 -7.44 -2.35 21.61
N ASN A 30 -8.17 -2.38 22.73
CA ASN A 30 -8.46 -1.21 23.54
C ASN A 30 -7.43 -1.11 24.67
N ASN A 31 -6.66 -0.02 24.71
CA ASN A 31 -5.59 0.18 25.68
C ASN A 31 -6.10 0.40 27.11
N ASP A 32 -7.31 0.95 27.27
CA ASP A 32 -7.91 1.22 28.59
C ASP A 32 -8.43 -0.07 29.23
N THR A 33 -9.07 -0.94 28.43
CA THR A 33 -9.66 -2.20 28.93
C THR A 33 -8.71 -3.38 28.83
N GLY A 34 -7.65 -3.29 28.01
CA GLY A 34 -6.72 -4.39 27.75
C GLY A 34 -7.32 -5.53 26.91
N GLU A 35 -8.39 -5.28 26.15
CA GLU A 35 -9.14 -6.32 25.44
C GLU A 35 -9.39 -5.96 23.97
N PHE A 36 -9.58 -6.99 23.14
CA PHE A 36 -9.99 -6.83 21.74
C PHE A 36 -11.49 -6.60 21.62
N GLN A 37 -11.87 -5.44 21.07
CA GLN A 37 -13.26 -5.04 20.87
C GLN A 37 -13.63 -5.08 19.39
N ASN A 38 -14.87 -5.45 19.08
CA ASN A 38 -15.40 -5.39 17.71
C ASN A 38 -15.60 -3.93 17.29
N VAL A 39 -14.98 -3.50 16.19
CA VAL A 39 -15.04 -2.11 15.71
C VAL A 39 -15.74 -1.99 14.35
N VAL A 40 -15.44 -2.89 13.41
CA VAL A 40 -16.03 -2.84 12.06
C VAL A 40 -16.63 -4.19 11.69
N LEU A 41 -17.85 -4.18 11.16
CA LEU A 41 -18.47 -5.31 10.49
C LEU A 41 -18.37 -5.12 8.98
N HIS A 42 -17.76 -6.07 8.29
CA HIS A 42 -17.82 -6.19 6.83
C HIS A 42 -18.96 -7.14 6.45
N ASN A 43 -19.94 -6.62 5.71
CA ASN A 43 -20.94 -7.43 5.06
C ASN A 43 -20.43 -7.88 3.68
N GLY A 44 -20.04 -9.15 3.56
CA GLY A 44 -19.48 -9.69 2.33
C GLY A 44 -20.47 -9.72 1.17
N ALA A 45 -21.77 -9.90 1.45
CA ALA A 45 -22.80 -9.91 0.43
C ALA A 45 -23.03 -8.51 -0.16
N GLN A 46 -23.03 -7.48 0.68
CA GLN A 46 -23.23 -6.09 0.29
C GLN A 46 -21.92 -5.38 -0.10
N ARG A 47 -20.76 -5.96 0.21
CA ARG A 47 -19.43 -5.34 0.08
C ARG A 47 -19.35 -3.99 0.79
N SER A 48 -19.94 -3.93 1.97
CA SER A 48 -20.04 -2.72 2.77
C SER A 48 -19.41 -2.93 4.15
N TRP A 49 -19.01 -1.83 4.77
CA TRP A 49 -18.44 -1.78 6.11
C TRP A 49 -19.32 -0.92 7.00
N THR A 50 -19.54 -1.34 8.23
CA THR A 50 -20.28 -0.58 9.22
C THR A 50 -19.50 -0.53 10.52
N PHE A 51 -19.35 0.67 11.06
CA PHE A 51 -18.79 0.88 12.38
C PHE A 51 -19.80 0.42 13.45
N LEU A 52 -19.34 -0.45 14.34
CA LEU A 52 -20.16 -1.04 15.38
C LEU A 52 -20.13 -0.18 16.63
N PHE A 53 -21.28 -0.06 17.31
CA PHE A 53 -21.41 0.62 18.60
C PHE A 53 -20.96 2.10 18.59
N GLY A 54 -21.01 2.77 17.43
CA GLY A 54 -20.53 4.15 17.29
C GLY A 54 -19.03 4.33 17.47
N LYS A 55 -18.26 3.23 17.42
CA LYS A 55 -16.79 3.25 17.53
C LYS A 55 -16.16 3.65 16.19
N GLU A 56 -14.98 4.24 16.26
CA GLU A 56 -14.09 4.42 15.11
C GLU A 56 -12.81 3.59 15.32
N ILE A 57 -11.95 3.51 14.30
CA ILE A 57 -10.63 2.88 14.46
C ILE A 57 -9.74 3.88 15.18
N ASP A 58 -9.31 3.53 16.39
CA ASP A 58 -8.44 4.35 17.22
C ASP A 58 -6.97 4.15 16.85
N TRP A 59 -6.35 5.18 16.29
CA TRP A 59 -4.92 5.14 16.00
C TRP A 59 -4.16 5.81 17.14
N PRO A 60 -3.01 5.29 17.60
CA PRO A 60 -2.30 5.82 18.76
C PRO A 60 -2.04 7.34 18.74
N ASP A 61 -1.78 7.91 17.56
CA ASP A 61 -1.55 9.35 17.37
C ASP A 61 -2.77 10.08 16.76
N GLY A 62 -3.93 9.42 16.69
CA GLY A 62 -5.12 9.89 15.98
C GLY A 62 -4.97 9.96 14.46
N ILE A 63 -3.80 9.58 13.93
CA ILE A 63 -3.45 9.66 12.51
C ILE A 63 -3.40 8.26 11.92
N VAL A 64 -4.12 8.06 10.82
CA VAL A 64 -4.02 6.84 10.02
C VAL A 64 -2.59 6.73 9.47
N PRO A 65 -1.84 5.66 9.76
CA PRO A 65 -0.49 5.51 9.24
C PRO A 65 -0.51 5.43 7.71
N VAL A 66 0.47 6.06 7.08
CA VAL A 66 0.67 5.94 5.63
C VAL A 66 1.00 4.49 5.26
N ASN A 67 0.49 4.03 4.11
CA ASN A 67 0.70 2.66 3.64
C ASN A 67 2.18 2.36 3.31
N GLU A 68 2.99 3.40 3.07
CA GLU A 68 4.39 3.25 2.74
C GLU A 68 5.21 4.33 3.46
N PRO A 69 6.39 3.99 4.01
CA PRO A 69 7.30 4.98 4.57
C PRO A 69 7.67 6.07 3.55
N ARG A 70 8.04 7.26 4.04
CA ARG A 70 8.46 8.38 3.17
C ARG A 70 9.59 8.00 2.20
N CYS A 71 10.56 7.22 2.66
CA CYS A 71 11.69 6.76 1.85
C CYS A 71 11.43 5.42 1.12
N GLY A 72 10.19 4.93 1.13
CA GLY A 72 9.85 3.59 0.66
C GLY A 72 10.31 2.50 1.62
N PHE A 73 9.86 1.27 1.37
CA PHE A 73 10.25 0.13 2.21
C PHE A 73 11.74 -0.22 2.11
N SER A 74 12.36 0.02 0.95
CA SER A 74 13.81 -0.21 0.75
C SER A 74 14.68 0.99 1.11
N GLY A 75 14.08 2.18 1.31
CA GLY A 75 14.82 3.41 1.58
C GLY A 75 15.29 4.16 0.32
N ASP A 76 15.12 3.60 -0.88
CA ASP A 76 15.74 4.11 -2.11
C ASP A 76 14.87 5.10 -2.89
N LYS A 77 13.71 5.50 -2.35
CA LYS A 77 12.85 6.49 -2.99
C LYS A 77 13.61 7.78 -3.30
N GLU A 78 13.28 8.41 -4.43
CA GLU A 78 13.96 9.64 -4.89
C GLU A 78 13.88 10.79 -3.87
N GLU A 79 12.83 10.82 -3.04
CA GLU A 79 12.63 11.78 -1.96
C GLU A 79 13.70 11.69 -0.84
N CYS A 80 14.40 10.54 -0.75
CA CYS A 80 15.43 10.28 0.25
C CYS A 80 16.80 9.93 -0.37
N THR A 81 16.83 9.58 -1.66
CA THR A 81 18.07 9.31 -2.38
C THR A 81 18.64 10.61 -2.94
N SER A 82 19.73 11.09 -2.35
CA SER A 82 20.55 12.12 -2.99
C SER A 82 21.21 11.53 -4.22
N ARG A 83 20.59 11.70 -5.40
CA ARG A 83 21.17 11.24 -6.67
C ARG A 83 22.40 12.09 -6.96
N ASP A 84 23.59 11.63 -6.56
CA ASP A 84 24.82 12.28 -6.94
C ASP A 84 24.99 12.17 -8.47
N ARG A 85 24.75 13.28 -9.17
CA ARG A 85 24.86 13.37 -10.63
C ARG A 85 26.30 13.58 -11.08
N ARG A 86 27.24 13.84 -10.17
CA ARG A 86 28.68 14.04 -10.49
C ARG A 86 29.26 12.91 -11.33
N PRO A 87 29.10 11.60 -11.02
CA PRO A 87 29.65 10.53 -11.86
C PRO A 87 29.08 10.55 -13.29
N VAL A 88 27.79 10.81 -13.45
CA VAL A 88 27.15 10.90 -14.78
C VAL A 88 27.70 12.09 -15.58
N ILE A 89 27.89 13.24 -14.92
CA ILE A 89 28.44 14.45 -15.54
C ILE A 89 29.91 14.24 -15.94
N ILE A 90 30.72 13.63 -15.07
CA ILE A 90 32.14 13.36 -15.33
C ILE A 90 32.30 12.38 -16.49
N VAL A 91 31.55 11.28 -16.50
CA VAL A 91 31.62 10.30 -17.60
C VAL A 91 31.16 10.94 -18.92
N GLY A 92 30.06 11.71 -18.89
CA GLY A 92 29.56 12.41 -20.06
C GLY A 92 30.56 13.42 -20.64
N SER A 93 31.24 14.20 -19.79
CA SER A 93 32.22 15.18 -20.25
C SER A 93 33.48 14.52 -20.83
N VAL A 94 33.97 13.44 -20.23
CA VAL A 94 35.11 12.66 -20.75
C VAL A 94 34.79 12.06 -22.12
N LEU A 95 33.61 11.47 -22.29
CA LEU A 95 33.19 10.88 -23.58
C LEU A 95 33.04 11.95 -24.67
N ALA A 96 32.49 13.12 -24.33
CA ALA A 96 32.37 14.23 -25.27
C ALA A 96 33.75 14.75 -25.72
N LEU A 97 34.69 14.92 -24.78
CA LEU A 97 36.07 15.31 -25.09
C LEU A 97 36.77 14.28 -25.98
N TYR A 98 36.63 12.99 -25.66
CA TYR A 98 37.18 11.92 -26.49
C TYR A 98 36.64 11.95 -27.92
N ALA A 99 35.31 12.12 -28.07
CA ALA A 99 34.68 12.23 -29.39
C ALA A 99 35.22 13.43 -30.18
N VAL A 100 35.32 14.61 -29.55
CA VAL A 100 35.89 15.81 -30.18
C VAL A 100 37.35 15.59 -30.59
N CYS A 101 38.19 15.04 -29.70
CA CYS A 101 39.59 14.76 -30.01
C CYS A 101 39.72 13.76 -31.17
N SER A 102 38.94 12.68 -31.16
CA SER A 102 38.95 11.69 -32.24
C SER A 102 38.56 12.30 -33.58
N PHE A 103 37.52 13.15 -33.61
CA PHE A 103 37.08 13.86 -34.80
C PHE A 103 38.17 14.80 -35.34
N VAL A 104 38.78 15.62 -34.48
CA VAL A 104 39.86 16.54 -34.87
C VAL A 104 41.05 15.78 -35.46
N VAL A 105 41.46 14.68 -34.84
CA VAL A 105 42.56 13.83 -35.36
C VAL A 105 42.20 13.24 -36.73
N SER A 106 40.99 12.70 -36.89
CA SER A 106 40.53 12.16 -38.17
C SER A 106 40.42 13.21 -39.29
N THR A 107 40.19 14.48 -38.96
CA THR A 107 40.19 15.58 -39.96
C THR A 107 41.58 16.16 -40.24
N ALA A 108 42.57 15.89 -39.38
CA ALA A 108 43.93 16.43 -39.49
C ALA A 108 44.93 15.46 -40.15
N MET A 109 44.57 14.18 -40.31
CA MET A 109 45.29 13.15 -41.08
C MET A 109 44.71 13.04 -42.48
#